data_AF-A0A8J8ME12-F1
#
_entry.id   AF-A0A8J8ME12-F1
#
_cell.length_a   1.000
_cell.length_b   1.000
_cell.length_c   1.000
_cell.angle_alpha   90.00
_cell.angle_beta   90.00
_cell.angle_gamma   90.00
#
_symmetry.space_group_name_H-M   'P 1'
#
loop_
_entity.id
_entity.type
_entity.pdbx_description
1 polymer ?
#
loop_
_entity_poly.entity_id
_entity_poly.type
_entity_poly.pdbx_seq_one_letter_code
_entity_poly.pdbx_strand_id
1 'polypeptide(L)'
;MKLELNELQQWIYDLIYNNNSIYKFEDWIYYNDNIMTYISYDDYIDLISIDYKDKYARGNLLRIIDQYVDYGVFESINLIRLLEKCLDKNLNFDQLALIYQEFYYMYCNGYTFLDELGITYGLACIVPPSKFSSNDWDKLRDTEKEEIINSFYPEVKVYIENAIELIVEEKIVLTGCKNELER
;
A
#
# COMPACT_ATOMS: atom_id res chain seq x y z
N MET A 1 15.48 -2.81 -10.55
CA MET A 1 15.38 -1.38 -10.18
C MET A 1 15.15 -1.28 -8.68
N LYS A 2 15.64 -0.26 -7.98
CA LYS A 2 15.24 -0.04 -6.58
C LYS A 2 14.04 0.90 -6.64
N LEU A 3 12.90 0.49 -6.07
CA LEU A 3 11.71 1.35 -5.98
C LEU A 3 12.05 2.52 -5.05
N GLU A 4 12.70 3.54 -5.60
CA GLU A 4 13.13 4.73 -4.88
C GLU A 4 12.32 5.91 -5.40
N LEU A 5 11.58 6.52 -4.49
CA LEU A 5 10.91 7.79 -4.75
C LEU A 5 11.95 8.89 -4.73
N ASN A 6 11.92 9.78 -5.73
CA ASN A 6 12.64 11.05 -5.60
C ASN A 6 12.00 11.91 -4.49
N GLU A 7 12.64 13.01 -4.13
CA GLU A 7 12.19 13.86 -3.02
C GLU A 7 10.75 14.36 -3.19
N LEU A 8 10.38 14.84 -4.38
CA LEU A 8 9.01 15.27 -4.68
C LEU A 8 8.04 14.09 -4.54
N GLN A 9 8.34 12.96 -5.17
CA GLN A 9 7.49 11.77 -5.13
C GLN A 9 7.29 11.26 -3.70
N GLN A 10 8.31 11.34 -2.84
CA GLN A 10 8.19 10.97 -1.42
C GLN A 10 7.20 11.90 -0.70
N TRP A 11 7.28 13.21 -0.94
CA TRP A 11 6.33 14.16 -0.36
C TRP A 11 4.90 13.95 -0.86
N ILE A 12 4.73 13.72 -2.17
CA ILE A 12 3.43 13.42 -2.76
C ILE A 12 2.86 12.12 -2.17
N TYR A 13 3.67 11.07 -2.05
CA TYR A 13 3.29 9.81 -1.42
C TYR A 13 2.79 10.06 0.01
N ASP A 14 3.56 10.78 0.82
CA ASP A 14 3.19 11.05 2.22
C ASP A 14 1.95 11.93 2.34
N LEU A 15 1.70 12.82 1.39
CA LEU A 15 0.47 13.59 1.33
C LEU A 15 -0.74 12.71 1.01
N ILE A 16 -0.66 11.88 -0.03
CA ILE A 16 -1.76 11.01 -0.47
C ILE A 16 -2.16 10.05 0.65
N TYR A 17 -1.19 9.40 1.28
CA TYR A 17 -1.41 8.43 2.35
C TYR A 17 -1.53 9.06 3.76
N ASN A 18 -1.69 10.39 3.85
CA ASN A 18 -1.88 11.15 5.09
C ASN A 18 -0.77 10.99 6.16
N ASN A 19 0.45 10.64 5.73
CA ASN A 19 1.63 10.62 6.60
C ASN A 19 2.16 12.03 6.90
N ASN A 20 1.86 13.00 6.04
CA ASN A 20 2.20 14.41 6.24
C ASN A 20 1.01 15.35 6.02
N SER A 21 1.02 16.49 6.73
CA SER A 21 0.02 17.54 6.55
C SER A 21 0.35 18.42 5.35
N ILE A 22 -0.68 19.06 4.79
CA ILE A 22 -0.50 20.05 3.71
C ILE A 22 0.35 21.24 4.14
N TYR A 23 0.37 21.59 5.44
CA TYR A 23 1.20 22.66 5.98
C TYR A 23 2.70 22.31 5.98
N LYS A 24 3.04 21.05 6.27
CA LYS A 24 4.43 20.60 6.15
C LYS A 24 4.91 20.63 4.69
N PHE A 25 4.01 20.31 3.76
CA PHE A 25 4.29 20.39 2.33
C PHE A 25 4.45 21.83 1.85
N GLU A 26 3.60 22.74 2.34
CA GLU A 26 3.74 24.19 2.13
C GLU A 26 5.11 24.68 2.59
N ASP A 27 5.52 24.37 3.83
CA ASP A 27 6.84 24.72 4.35
C ASP A 27 7.94 24.16 3.43
N TRP A 28 7.83 22.90 3.00
CA TRP A 28 8.80 22.29 2.11
C TRP A 28 8.88 23.00 0.74
N ILE A 29 7.75 23.41 0.14
CA ILE A 29 7.76 24.19 -1.11
C ILE A 29 8.54 25.50 -0.92
N TYR A 30 8.33 26.20 0.19
CA TYR A 30 8.96 27.49 0.43
C TYR A 30 10.45 27.38 0.74
N TYR A 31 10.90 26.30 1.36
CA TYR A 31 12.29 26.12 1.81
C TYR A 31 13.14 25.22 0.91
N ASN A 32 12.56 24.58 -0.11
CA ASN A 32 13.32 23.75 -1.04
C ASN A 32 13.86 24.56 -2.22
N ASP A 33 15.15 24.88 -2.17
CA ASP A 33 15.88 25.60 -3.23
C ASP A 33 15.90 24.86 -4.59
N ASN A 34 15.62 23.56 -4.61
CA ASN A 34 15.69 22.71 -5.80
C ASN A 34 14.31 22.25 -6.31
N ILE A 35 13.20 22.79 -5.80
CA ILE A 35 11.86 22.33 -6.20
C ILE A 35 11.61 22.41 -7.72
N MET A 36 12.18 23.43 -8.36
CA MET A 36 12.14 23.67 -9.79
C MET A 36 12.87 22.61 -10.63
N THR A 37 13.61 21.68 -10.01
CA THR A 37 14.17 20.51 -10.68
C THR A 37 13.15 19.38 -10.86
N TYR A 38 12.06 19.40 -10.08
CA TYR A 38 11.04 18.36 -10.08
C TYR A 38 9.74 18.79 -10.77
N ILE A 39 9.40 20.09 -10.75
CA ILE A 39 8.14 20.62 -11.29
C ILE A 39 8.37 21.77 -12.28
N SER A 40 7.35 22.05 -13.10
CA SER A 40 7.35 23.20 -14.00
C SER A 40 7.24 24.53 -13.24
N TYR A 41 7.66 25.63 -13.89
CA TYR A 41 7.51 26.97 -13.32
C TYR A 41 6.05 27.35 -13.09
N ASP A 42 5.18 27.02 -14.03
CA ASP A 42 3.75 27.35 -13.93
C ASP A 42 3.12 26.60 -12.75
N ASP A 43 3.43 25.31 -12.59
CA ASP A 43 2.95 24.53 -11.44
C ASP A 43 3.52 25.04 -10.11
N TYR A 44 4.78 25.48 -10.09
CA TYR A 44 5.37 26.11 -8.90
C TYR A 44 4.60 27.37 -8.48
N ILE A 45 4.30 28.25 -9.44
CA ILE A 45 3.50 29.46 -9.21
C ILE A 45 2.10 29.10 -8.69
N ASP A 46 1.46 28.10 -9.29
CA ASP A 46 0.16 27.63 -8.84
C ASP A 46 0.22 27.08 -7.40
N LEU A 47 1.26 26.32 -7.04
CA LEU A 47 1.44 25.75 -5.70
C LEU A 47 1.66 26.80 -4.61
N ILE A 48 2.47 27.83 -4.85
CA ILE A 48 2.69 28.91 -3.87
C ILE A 48 1.49 29.87 -3.78
N SER A 49 0.59 29.83 -4.77
CA SER A 49 -0.63 30.66 -4.80
C SER A 49 -1.79 30.03 -4.01
N ILE A 50 -1.64 28.79 -3.52
CA ILE A 50 -2.64 28.13 -2.70
C ILE A 50 -2.73 28.81 -1.33
N ASP A 51 -3.93 29.21 -0.92
CA ASP A 51 -4.20 29.51 0.49
C ASP A 51 -4.33 28.20 1.26
N TYR A 52 -3.24 27.72 1.87
CA TYR A 52 -3.20 26.45 2.59
C TYR A 52 -4.11 26.38 3.83
N LYS A 53 -4.66 27.52 4.27
CA LYS A 53 -5.64 27.58 5.37
C LYS A 53 -7.07 27.35 4.88
N ASP A 54 -7.31 27.42 3.58
CA ASP A 54 -8.63 27.17 3.00
C ASP A 54 -9.01 25.69 3.09
N LYS A 55 -10.30 25.42 3.30
CA LYS A 55 -10.81 24.04 3.44
C LYS A 55 -10.68 23.21 2.16
N TYR A 56 -10.51 23.85 1.00
CA TYR A 56 -10.29 23.20 -0.30
C TYR A 56 -8.81 23.14 -0.70
N ALA A 57 -7.89 23.66 0.13
CA ALA A 57 -6.46 23.70 -0.16
C ALA A 57 -5.89 22.34 -0.56
N ARG A 58 -6.26 21.28 0.18
CA ARG A 58 -5.81 19.92 -0.13
C ARG A 58 -6.26 19.44 -1.51
N GLY A 59 -7.50 19.73 -1.90
CA GLY A 59 -8.01 19.35 -3.22
C GLY A 59 -7.32 20.09 -4.35
N ASN A 60 -7.09 21.40 -4.16
CA ASN A 60 -6.36 22.22 -5.13
C ASN A 60 -4.90 21.77 -5.28
N LEU A 61 -4.24 21.50 -4.17
CA LEU A 61 -2.90 20.95 -4.11
C LEU A 61 -2.82 19.63 -4.89
N LEU A 62 -3.67 18.65 -4.52
CA LEU A 62 -3.67 17.33 -5.15
C LEU A 62 -3.91 17.40 -6.65
N ARG A 63 -4.74 18.34 -7.12
CA ARG A 63 -4.99 18.54 -8.55
C ARG A 63 -3.75 18.99 -9.32
N ILE A 64 -2.90 19.82 -8.72
CA ILE A 64 -1.66 20.30 -9.37
C ILE A 64 -0.60 19.20 -9.35
N ILE A 65 -0.46 18.48 -8.23
CA ILE A 65 0.59 17.47 -8.07
C ILE A 65 0.25 16.11 -8.71
N ASP A 66 -1.02 15.85 -9.07
CA ASP A 66 -1.50 14.58 -9.66
C ASP A 66 -0.66 14.14 -10.86
N GLN A 67 -0.23 15.09 -11.69
CA GLN A 67 0.56 14.84 -12.90
C GLN A 67 1.99 14.34 -12.60
N TYR A 68 2.48 14.53 -11.38
CA TYR A 68 3.80 14.09 -10.92
C TYR A 68 3.72 12.76 -10.15
N VAL A 69 2.53 12.19 -9.99
CA VAL A 69 2.31 10.93 -9.28
C VAL A 69 2.67 9.77 -10.20
N ASP A 70 3.56 8.89 -9.72
CA ASP A 70 3.73 7.56 -10.29
C ASP A 70 2.90 6.56 -9.48
N TYR A 71 1.64 6.40 -9.89
CA TYR A 71 0.68 5.52 -9.20
C TYR A 71 1.14 4.05 -9.23
N GLY A 72 1.86 3.63 -10.28
CA GLY A 72 2.40 2.28 -10.38
C GLY A 72 3.49 2.01 -9.35
N VAL A 73 4.42 2.96 -9.19
CA VAL A 73 5.46 2.89 -8.16
C VAL A 73 4.86 2.96 -6.75
N PHE A 74 3.87 3.83 -6.52
CA PHE A 74 3.23 3.96 -5.21
C PHE A 74 2.53 2.67 -4.81
N GLU A 75 1.79 2.08 -5.74
CA GLU A 75 1.11 0.81 -5.51
C GLU A 75 2.12 -0.33 -5.26
N SER A 76 3.23 -0.34 -6.00
CA SER A 76 4.32 -1.31 -5.80
C SER A 76 4.93 -1.20 -4.40
N ILE A 77 5.18 0.02 -3.93
CA ILE A 77 5.68 0.27 -2.57
C ILE A 77 4.68 -0.20 -1.52
N ASN A 78 3.39 0.08 -1.69
CA ASN A 78 2.35 -0.35 -0.74
C ASN A 78 2.26 -1.86 -0.63
N LEU A 79 2.21 -2.55 -1.78
CA LEU A 79 2.10 -4.00 -1.81
C LEU A 79 3.34 -4.66 -1.23
N ILE A 80 4.55 -4.18 -1.57
CA ILE A 80 5.79 -4.70 -0.97
C ILE A 80 5.77 -4.50 0.54
N ARG A 81 5.39 -3.33 1.05
CA ARG A 81 5.30 -3.09 2.50
C ARG A 81 4.31 -4.05 3.17
N LEU A 82 3.18 -4.34 2.52
CA LEU A 82 2.20 -5.30 3.03
C LEU A 82 2.75 -6.74 3.05
N LEU A 83 3.45 -7.14 1.99
CA LEU A 83 4.14 -8.43 1.88
C LEU A 83 5.25 -8.58 2.95
N GLU A 84 6.12 -7.58 3.09
CA GLU A 84 7.19 -7.55 4.10
C GLU A 84 6.64 -7.59 5.52
N LYS A 85 5.49 -6.94 5.76
CA LYS A 85 4.82 -6.95 7.06
C LYS A 85 4.43 -8.37 7.50
N CYS A 86 4.11 -9.28 6.57
CA CYS A 86 3.86 -10.69 6.88
C CYS A 86 5.08 -11.43 7.43
N LEU A 87 6.28 -10.88 7.22
CA LEU A 87 7.54 -11.45 7.71
C LEU A 87 7.96 -10.86 9.06
N ASP A 88 7.22 -9.89 9.59
CA ASP A 88 7.46 -9.31 10.91
C ASP A 88 7.03 -10.28 12.02
N LYS A 89 8.02 -10.71 12.80
CA LYS A 89 7.84 -11.66 13.92
C LYS A 89 7.07 -11.06 15.11
N ASN A 90 6.84 -9.76 15.14
CA ASN A 90 6.13 -9.09 16.24
C ASN A 90 4.61 -9.05 16.04
N LEU A 91 4.10 -9.45 14.87
CA LEU A 91 2.67 -9.50 14.64
C LEU A 91 2.03 -10.69 15.35
N ASN A 92 0.86 -10.45 15.93
CA ASN A 92 0.02 -11.52 16.45
C ASN A 92 -0.79 -12.19 15.32
N PHE A 93 -1.44 -13.31 15.63
CA PHE A 93 -2.19 -14.11 14.66
C PHE A 93 -3.37 -13.36 14.04
N ASP A 94 -4.04 -12.47 14.78
CA ASP A 94 -5.13 -11.66 14.23
C ASP A 94 -4.62 -10.62 13.22
N GLN A 95 -3.48 -9.98 13.52
CA GLN A 95 -2.85 -9.03 12.61
C GLN A 95 -2.37 -9.70 11.32
N LEU A 96 -1.78 -10.90 11.41
CA LEU A 96 -1.38 -11.68 10.24
C LEU A 96 -2.61 -12.11 9.42
N ALA A 97 -3.66 -12.60 10.07
CA ALA A 97 -4.88 -13.00 9.39
C ALA A 97 -5.52 -11.85 8.61
N LEU A 98 -5.56 -10.64 9.17
CA LEU A 98 -6.06 -9.45 8.45
C LEU A 98 -5.27 -9.17 7.17
N ILE A 99 -3.95 -9.36 7.19
CA ILE A 99 -3.12 -9.17 6.00
C ILE A 99 -3.37 -10.29 4.97
N TYR A 100 -3.48 -11.55 5.41
CA TYR A 100 -3.81 -12.65 4.50
C TYR A 100 -5.19 -12.47 3.87
N GLN A 101 -6.19 -12.03 4.65
CA GLN A 101 -7.52 -11.67 4.14
C GLN A 101 -7.43 -10.56 3.08
N GLU A 102 -6.56 -9.56 3.27
CA GLU A 102 -6.32 -8.52 2.27
C GLU A 102 -5.80 -9.11 0.95
N PHE A 103 -4.87 -10.09 0.98
CA PHE A 103 -4.42 -10.75 -0.24
C PHE A 103 -5.55 -11.46 -0.99
N TYR A 104 -6.53 -12.01 -0.29
CA TYR A 104 -7.73 -12.58 -0.93
C TYR A 104 -8.53 -11.49 -1.68
N TYR A 105 -8.76 -10.34 -1.05
CA TYR A 105 -9.47 -9.23 -1.69
C TYR A 105 -8.69 -8.64 -2.87
N MET A 106 -7.37 -8.47 -2.73
CA MET A 106 -6.50 -8.02 -3.81
C MET A 106 -6.53 -9.01 -4.99
N TYR A 107 -6.44 -10.32 -4.72
CA TYR A 107 -6.60 -11.35 -5.76
C TYR A 107 -7.94 -11.20 -6.50
N CYS A 108 -9.04 -11.03 -5.76
CA CYS A 108 -10.37 -10.82 -6.34
C CYS A 108 -10.46 -9.52 -7.17
N ASN A 109 -9.65 -8.51 -6.84
CA ASN A 109 -9.55 -7.23 -7.54
C ASN A 109 -8.54 -7.24 -8.71
N GLY A 110 -8.05 -8.41 -9.11
CA GLY A 110 -7.22 -8.57 -10.31
C GLY A 110 -5.73 -8.69 -10.06
N TYR A 111 -5.28 -8.76 -8.80
CA TYR A 111 -3.89 -9.09 -8.45
C TYR A 111 -3.69 -10.61 -8.57
N THR A 112 -3.91 -11.16 -9.77
CA THR A 112 -3.96 -12.61 -9.99
C THR A 112 -2.63 -13.32 -9.72
N PHE A 113 -1.53 -12.59 -9.65
CA PHE A 113 -0.21 -13.12 -9.25
C PHE A 113 -0.08 -13.37 -7.74
N LEU A 114 -1.05 -12.91 -6.95
CA LEU A 114 -1.21 -13.25 -5.54
C LEU A 114 -2.13 -14.47 -5.36
N ASP A 115 -2.33 -15.31 -6.38
CA ASP A 115 -3.26 -16.44 -6.35
C ASP A 115 -3.03 -17.36 -5.16
N GLU A 116 -1.80 -17.82 -4.92
CA GLU A 116 -1.51 -18.68 -3.78
C GLU A 116 -1.71 -17.94 -2.46
N LEU A 117 -1.27 -16.67 -2.39
CA LEU A 117 -1.41 -15.84 -1.20
C LEU A 117 -2.88 -15.58 -0.83
N GLY A 118 -3.71 -15.29 -1.83
CA GLY A 118 -5.12 -14.99 -1.64
C GLY A 118 -5.99 -16.24 -1.50
N ILE A 119 -5.81 -17.27 -2.34
CA ILE A 119 -6.67 -18.45 -2.36
C ILE A 119 -6.29 -19.44 -1.28
N THR A 120 -5.01 -19.73 -1.08
CA THR A 120 -4.60 -20.76 -0.10
C THR A 120 -4.60 -20.19 1.31
N TYR A 121 -3.91 -19.07 1.53
CA TYR A 121 -3.74 -18.51 2.87
C TYR A 121 -4.83 -17.49 3.23
N GLY A 122 -5.14 -16.57 2.32
CA GLY A 122 -6.15 -15.54 2.56
C GLY A 122 -7.55 -16.10 2.79
N LEU A 123 -8.00 -17.02 1.93
CA LEU A 123 -9.30 -17.66 2.06
C LEU A 123 -9.40 -18.47 3.36
N ALA A 124 -8.33 -19.13 3.80
CA ALA A 124 -8.31 -19.86 5.07
C ALA A 124 -8.48 -18.93 6.29
N CYS A 125 -8.14 -17.64 6.15
CA CYS A 125 -8.41 -16.62 7.16
C CYS A 125 -9.79 -15.95 7.01
N ILE A 126 -10.43 -15.97 5.82
CA ILE A 126 -11.81 -15.49 5.62
C ILE A 126 -12.82 -16.56 6.07
N VAL A 127 -12.61 -17.80 5.64
CA VAL A 127 -13.46 -18.97 5.92
C VAL A 127 -12.58 -20.10 6.46
N PRO A 128 -12.28 -20.09 7.78
CA PRO A 128 -11.52 -21.15 8.41
C PRO A 128 -12.01 -22.57 8.07
N PRO A 129 -11.08 -23.54 7.95
CA PRO A 129 -11.43 -24.94 7.66
C PRO A 129 -12.48 -25.50 8.63
N SER A 130 -13.43 -26.29 8.10
CA SER A 130 -14.55 -26.84 8.89
C SER A 130 -14.16 -27.80 10.01
N LYS A 131 -12.88 -28.16 10.13
CA LYS A 131 -12.35 -28.95 11.26
C LYS A 131 -12.28 -28.15 12.57
N PHE A 132 -12.33 -26.82 12.50
CA PHE A 132 -12.28 -25.94 13.66
C PHE A 132 -13.67 -25.63 14.24
N SER A 133 -13.69 -25.02 15.42
CA SER A 133 -14.91 -24.71 16.15
C SER A 133 -15.88 -23.76 15.41
N SER A 134 -15.37 -22.98 14.44
CA SER A 134 -16.11 -22.00 13.67
C SER A 134 -15.50 -21.82 12.28
N ASN A 135 -16.31 -21.38 11.32
CA ASN A 135 -15.90 -20.94 9.98
C ASN A 135 -15.83 -19.40 9.86
N ASP A 136 -15.78 -18.73 11.00
CA ASP A 136 -15.68 -17.28 11.16
C ASP A 136 -14.47 -17.03 12.07
N TRP A 137 -13.47 -16.31 11.55
CA TRP A 137 -12.18 -16.07 12.20
C TRP A 137 -12.34 -15.50 13.62
N ASP A 138 -13.26 -14.54 13.79
CA ASP A 138 -13.44 -13.84 15.05
C ASP A 138 -14.05 -14.72 16.16
N LYS A 139 -14.63 -15.86 15.77
CA LYS A 139 -15.23 -16.83 16.69
C LYS A 139 -14.30 -18.00 17.02
N LEU A 140 -13.13 -18.08 16.38
CA LEU A 140 -12.13 -19.10 16.70
C LEU A 140 -11.45 -18.84 18.04
N ARG A 141 -11.03 -19.91 18.70
CA ARG A 141 -10.14 -19.82 19.86
C ARG A 141 -8.74 -19.42 19.41
N ASP A 142 -7.99 -18.74 20.28
CA ASP A 142 -6.61 -18.33 19.99
C ASP A 142 -5.72 -19.51 19.59
N THR A 143 -5.91 -20.69 20.20
CA THR A 143 -5.15 -21.90 19.84
C THR A 143 -5.48 -22.41 18.43
N GLU A 144 -6.70 -22.18 17.93
CA GLU A 144 -7.10 -22.55 16.56
C GLU A 144 -6.55 -21.54 15.55
N LYS A 145 -6.59 -20.24 15.87
CA LYS A 145 -5.95 -19.19 15.08
C LYS A 145 -4.44 -19.44 14.94
N GLU A 146 -3.79 -19.78 16.05
CA GLU A 146 -2.39 -20.17 16.08
C GLU A 146 -2.12 -21.40 15.21
N GLU A 147 -2.93 -22.45 15.32
CA GLU A 147 -2.80 -23.66 14.49
C GLU A 147 -2.89 -23.33 13.00
N ILE A 148 -3.85 -22.48 12.60
CA ILE A 148 -4.02 -22.06 11.20
C ILE A 148 -2.78 -21.31 10.72
N ILE A 149 -2.38 -20.23 11.40
CA ILE A 149 -1.26 -19.39 10.95
C ILE A 149 0.04 -20.19 10.93
N ASN A 150 0.30 -21.00 11.96
CA ASN A 150 1.51 -21.82 12.00
C ASN A 150 1.54 -22.87 10.90
N SER A 151 0.37 -23.36 10.46
CA SER A 151 0.28 -24.33 9.35
C SER A 151 0.67 -23.74 7.98
N PHE A 152 0.76 -22.41 7.87
CA PHE A 152 1.15 -21.74 6.62
C PHE A 152 2.67 -21.75 6.41
N TYR A 153 3.45 -21.89 7.49
CA TYR A 153 4.90 -21.85 7.43
C TYR A 153 5.52 -23.25 7.30
N PRO A 154 6.62 -23.39 6.54
CA PRO A 154 7.41 -22.32 5.92
C PRO A 154 6.94 -21.85 4.53
N GLU A 155 5.94 -22.50 3.94
CA GLU A 155 5.57 -22.33 2.53
C GLU A 155 5.13 -20.91 2.18
N VAL A 156 4.31 -20.27 3.02
CA VAL A 156 3.81 -18.90 2.79
C VAL A 156 4.93 -17.89 2.62
N LYS A 157 6.06 -18.10 3.32
CA LYS A 157 7.23 -17.25 3.21
C LYS A 157 7.80 -17.26 1.79
N VAL A 158 7.85 -18.43 1.14
CA VAL A 158 8.34 -18.58 -0.24
C VAL A 158 7.46 -17.79 -1.21
N TYR A 159 6.13 -17.87 -1.03
CA TYR A 159 5.20 -17.13 -1.89
C TYR A 159 5.27 -15.60 -1.68
N ILE A 160 5.46 -15.15 -0.43
CA ILE A 160 5.70 -13.74 -0.13
C ILE A 160 6.99 -13.25 -0.82
N GLU A 161 8.10 -13.98 -0.66
CA GLU A 161 9.40 -13.63 -1.25
C GLU A 161 9.33 -13.61 -2.78
N ASN A 162 8.65 -14.60 -3.39
CA ASN A 162 8.43 -14.65 -4.83
C ASN A 162 7.59 -13.46 -5.33
N ALA A 163 6.52 -13.08 -4.62
CA ALA A 163 5.69 -11.94 -5.00
C ALA A 163 6.49 -10.63 -4.96
N ILE A 164 7.34 -10.45 -3.93
CA ILE A 164 8.26 -9.31 -3.84
C ILE A 164 9.25 -9.31 -5.03
N GLU A 165 9.85 -10.46 -5.34
CA GLU A 165 10.79 -10.58 -6.47
C GLU A 165 10.12 -10.21 -7.80
N LEU A 166 8.90 -10.69 -8.06
CA LEU A 166 8.16 -10.37 -9.28
C LEU A 166 7.96 -8.86 -9.47
N ILE A 167 7.70 -8.12 -8.39
CA ILE A 167 7.50 -6.68 -8.41
C ILE A 167 8.85 -5.95 -8.59
N VAL A 168 9.87 -6.31 -7.81
CA VAL A 168 11.19 -5.65 -7.83
C VAL A 168 11.94 -5.87 -9.15
N GLU A 169 11.75 -7.04 -9.77
CA GLU A 169 12.32 -7.36 -11.07
C GLU A 169 11.46 -6.90 -12.25
N GLU A 170 10.36 -6.19 -11.99
CA GLU A 170 9.43 -5.68 -13.01
C GLU A 170 8.85 -6.79 -13.92
N LYS A 171 8.90 -8.05 -13.47
CA LYS A 171 8.17 -9.16 -14.09
C LYS A 171 6.66 -8.92 -13.98
N ILE A 172 6.25 -8.16 -12.97
CA ILE A 172 4.92 -7.61 -12.79
C ILE A 172 5.06 -6.10 -12.61
N VAL A 173 4.33 -5.35 -13.44
CA VAL A 173 4.27 -3.89 -13.36
C VAL A 173 2.88 -3.50 -12.93
N LEU A 174 2.77 -2.97 -11.72
CA LEU A 174 1.51 -2.39 -11.22
C LEU A 174 1.34 -1.03 -11.89
N THR A 175 0.15 -0.76 -12.41
CA THR A 175 -0.13 0.49 -13.12
C THR A 175 -0.84 1.52 -12.24
N GLY A 176 -1.34 1.11 -11.07
CA GLY A 176 -2.08 1.96 -10.12
C GLY A 176 -3.28 2.63 -10.78
N CYS A 177 -4.45 1.99 -10.78
CA CYS A 177 -5.65 2.65 -11.29
C CYS A 177 -6.25 3.54 -10.19
N LYS A 178 -6.44 4.83 -10.51
CA LYS A 178 -7.36 5.70 -9.79
C LYS A 178 -8.76 5.11 -9.97
N ASN A 179 -9.37 4.55 -8.93
CA ASN A 179 -10.81 4.30 -8.96
C ASN A 179 -11.46 5.69 -9.10
N GLU A 180 -12.08 5.96 -10.25
CA GLU A 180 -12.75 7.24 -10.55
C GLU A 180 -13.91 7.58 -9.59
N LEU A 181 -14.20 6.70 -8.63
CA LEU A 181 -15.34 6.76 -7.71
C LEU A 181 -15.02 7.39 -6.34
N GLU A 182 -13.77 7.74 -6.04
CA GLU A 182 -13.44 8.53 -4.85
C GLU A 182 -13.21 9.99 -5.24
N ARG A 183 -14.32 10.73 -5.39
CA ARG A 183 -14.39 12.20 -5.50
C ARG A 183 -15.23 12.78 -4.36
#